data_AF-A0A7V8FDC0-F1
#
_entry.id   AF-A0A7V8FDC0-F1
#
_cell.length_a   1.000
_cell.length_b   1.000
_cell.length_c   1.000
_cell.angle_alpha   90.00
_cell.angle_beta   90.00
_cell.angle_gamma   90.00
#
_symmetry.space_group_name_H-M   'P 1'
#
loop_
_entity.id
_entity.type
_entity.pdbx_description
1 polymer ?
#
loop_
_entity_poly.entity_id
_entity_poly.type
_entity_poly.pdbx_seq_one_letter_code
_entity_poly.pdbx_strand_id
1 'polypeptide(L)'
;MAPEMGWMQWLIWGTGTLVFGAIILGVFIAAWRAGKRAPEQLSAAAHVAREQALPDSVQAELAALNQAKDNGQLSEMDYEQQRAQVLARPHG
;
A
#
# COMPACT_ATOMS: atom_id res chain seq x y z
N MET A 1 12.55 5.89 49.72
CA MET A 1 13.98 5.62 49.47
C MET A 1 14.12 5.57 47.96
N ALA A 2 14.66 6.63 47.36
CA ALA A 2 14.84 6.65 45.90
C ALA A 2 15.83 5.54 45.54
N PRO A 3 15.51 4.64 44.60
CA PRO A 3 16.48 3.64 44.18
C PRO A 3 17.62 4.39 43.50
N GLU A 4 18.76 4.44 44.18
CA GLU A 4 20.03 4.85 43.61
C GLU A 4 20.42 3.81 42.55
N MET A 5 19.87 4.01 41.35
CA MET A 5 20.17 3.19 40.19
C MET A 5 21.69 3.23 40.00
N GLY A 6 22.32 2.08 40.26
CA GLY A 6 23.76 1.94 40.09
C GLY A 6 24.16 2.41 38.70
N TRP A 7 25.33 3.03 38.58
CA TRP A 7 25.83 3.62 37.33
C TRP A 7 25.69 2.69 36.11
N MET A 8 25.80 1.37 36.33
CA MET A 8 25.61 0.34 35.31
C MET A 8 24.16 0.23 34.80
N GLN A 9 23.17 0.40 35.68
CA GLN A 9 21.75 0.43 35.31
C GLN A 9 21.41 1.69 34.51
N TRP A 10 22.02 2.82 34.87
CA TRP A 10 21.92 4.06 34.09
C TRP A 10 22.50 3.90 32.68
N LEU A 11 23.61 3.18 32.53
CA LEU A 11 24.17 2.86 31.22
C LEU A 11 23.25 1.95 30.40
N ILE A 12 22.67 0.90 31.00
CA ILE A 12 21.74 0.00 30.30
C ILE A 12 20.50 0.76 29.85
N TRP A 13 19.91 1.57 30.75
CA TRP A 13 18.73 2.36 30.44
C TRP A 13 19.02 3.42 29.37
N GLY A 14 20.10 4.18 29.52
CA GLY A 14 20.53 5.18 28.54
C GLY A 14 20.85 4.58 27.18
N THR A 15 21.54 3.43 27.14
CA THR A 15 21.82 2.71 25.89
C THR A 15 20.53 2.24 25.23
N GLY A 16 19.60 1.65 26.00
CA GLY A 16 18.30 1.22 25.49
C GLY A 16 17.49 2.38 24.91
N THR A 17 17.44 3.51 25.60
CA THR A 17 16.76 4.73 25.13
C THR A 17 17.41 5.30 23.87
N LEU A 18 18.75 5.32 23.79
CA LEU A 18 19.47 5.78 22.60
C LEU A 18 19.22 4.88 21.40
N VAL A 19 19.28 3.56 21.57
CA VAL A 19 19.00 2.59 20.50
C VAL A 19 17.55 2.73 20.02
N PHE A 20 16.59 2.82 20.94
CA PHE A 20 15.19 3.01 20.59
C PHE A 20 14.94 4.33 19.84
N GLY A 21 15.51 5.42 20.33
CA GLY A 21 15.43 6.73 19.67
C GLY A 21 16.07 6.72 18.27
N ALA A 22 17.22 6.06 18.10
CA ALA A 22 17.88 5.90 16.82
C ALA A 22 17.04 5.08 15.82
N ILE A 23 16.36 4.03 16.28
CA ILE A 23 15.44 3.24 15.45
C ILE A 23 14.26 4.11 15.00
N ILE A 24 13.61 4.83 15.91
CA ILE A 24 12.48 5.72 15.55
C ILE A 24 12.92 6.76 14.53
N LEU A 25 14.05 7.42 14.77
CA LEU A 25 14.57 8.44 13.86
C LEU A 25 14.93 7.83 12.50
N GLY A 26 15.53 6.63 12.49
CA GLY A 26 15.83 5.88 11.27
C GLY A 26 14.58 5.54 10.47
N VAL A 27 13.51 5.07 11.11
CA VAL A 27 12.21 4.80 10.48
C VAL A 27 11.59 6.09 9.94
N PHE A 28 11.64 7.18 10.70
CA PHE A 28 11.08 8.46 10.26
C PHE A 28 11.83 9.03 9.05
N ILE A 29 13.17 8.98 9.06
CA ILE A 29 14.00 9.35 7.92
C ILE A 29 13.75 8.42 6.74
N ALA A 30 13.62 7.12 6.96
CA ALA A 30 13.32 6.15 5.90
C ALA A 30 11.94 6.41 5.28
N ALA A 31 10.92 6.68 6.09
CA ALA A 31 9.57 7.04 5.65
C ALA A 31 9.58 8.38 4.91
N TRP A 32 10.29 9.40 5.42
CA TRP A 32 10.43 10.68 4.74
C TRP A 32 11.22 10.55 3.43
N ARG A 33 12.25 9.70 3.40
CA ARG A 33 13.01 9.39 2.19
C ARG A 33 12.19 8.57 1.20
N ALA A 34 11.32 7.68 1.67
CA ALA A 34 10.36 6.96 0.83
C ALA A 34 9.27 7.89 0.28
N GLY A 35 8.84 8.90 1.04
CA GLY A 35 7.94 9.94 0.56
C GLY A 35 8.59 10.97 -0.36
N LYS A 36 9.91 11.22 -0.22
CA LYS A 36 10.72 12.05 -1.13
C LYS A 36 11.19 11.32 -2.38
N ARG A 37 11.37 9.99 -2.31
CA ARG A 37 11.47 9.15 -3.51
C ARG A 37 10.11 9.25 -4.17
N ALA A 38 10.07 9.99 -5.28
CA ALA A 38 8.88 10.17 -6.08
C ALA A 38 8.15 8.82 -6.20
N PRO A 39 6.82 8.78 -6.00
CA PRO A 39 6.04 7.55 -6.08
C PRO A 39 6.08 7.04 -7.52
N GLU A 40 7.15 6.32 -7.90
CA GLU A 40 7.28 5.71 -9.22
C GLU A 40 6.14 4.72 -9.48
N GLN A 41 5.47 4.24 -8.43
CA GLN A 41 4.30 3.37 -8.55
C GLN A 41 3.01 4.07 -8.99
N LEU A 42 2.86 5.39 -8.73
CA LEU A 42 1.76 6.17 -9.29
C LEU A 42 2.00 6.46 -10.78
N SER A 43 3.26 6.61 -11.22
CA SER A 43 3.57 6.81 -12.64
C SER A 43 3.43 5.51 -13.43
N ALA A 44 3.80 4.35 -12.90
CA ALA A 44 3.58 3.07 -13.60
C ALA A 44 2.08 2.74 -13.70
N ALA A 45 1.30 2.96 -12.64
CA ALA A 45 -0.16 2.80 -12.69
C ALA A 45 -0.85 3.88 -13.55
N ALA A 46 -0.37 5.11 -13.56
CA ALA A 46 -0.90 6.17 -14.44
C ALA A 46 -0.48 6.00 -15.90
N HIS A 47 0.68 5.41 -16.17
CA HIS A 47 1.09 5.04 -17.52
C HIS A 47 0.26 3.86 -18.02
N VAL A 48 0.05 2.84 -17.19
CA VAL A 48 -0.90 1.75 -17.45
C VAL A 48 -2.32 2.29 -17.62
N ALA A 49 -2.78 3.26 -16.83
CA ALA A 49 -4.11 3.85 -17.00
C ALA A 49 -4.23 4.72 -18.27
N ARG A 50 -3.13 5.28 -18.78
CA ARG A 50 -3.10 6.01 -20.05
C ARG A 50 -2.97 5.09 -21.26
N GLU A 51 -2.18 4.04 -21.17
CA GLU A 51 -1.98 3.06 -22.26
C GLU A 51 -3.12 2.04 -22.33
N GLN A 52 -3.63 1.59 -21.18
CA GLN A 52 -4.84 0.78 -21.04
C GLN A 52 -6.02 1.67 -20.68
N ALA A 53 -6.17 2.82 -21.35
CA ALA A 53 -7.42 3.57 -21.30
C ALA A 53 -8.50 2.72 -22.00
N LEU A 54 -8.98 1.69 -21.30
CA LEU A 54 -10.16 0.94 -21.66
C LEU A 54 -11.31 1.97 -21.71
N PRO A 55 -12.22 1.87 -22.68
CA PRO A 55 -13.35 2.79 -22.80
C PRO A 55 -14.05 2.99 -21.45
N ASP A 56 -14.47 4.22 -21.14
CA ASP A 56 -15.09 4.56 -19.85
C ASP A 56 -16.27 3.64 -19.50
N SER A 57 -16.96 3.11 -20.52
CA SER A 57 -18.03 2.10 -20.37
C SER A 57 -17.55 0.78 -19.75
N VAL A 58 -16.35 0.34 -20.12
CA VAL A 58 -15.73 -0.91 -19.66
C VAL A 58 -15.22 -0.76 -18.24
N GLN A 59 -14.62 0.40 -17.93
CA GLN A 59 -14.19 0.70 -16.56
C GLN A 59 -15.38 0.82 -15.61
N ALA A 60 -16.49 1.42 -16.05
CA ALA A 60 -17.72 1.47 -15.28
C ALA A 60 -18.31 0.07 -15.04
N GLU A 61 -18.30 -0.80 -16.05
CA GLU A 61 -18.80 -2.18 -15.94
C GLU A 61 -17.90 -3.04 -15.02
N LEU A 62 -16.57 -2.90 -15.12
CA LEU A 62 -15.60 -3.54 -14.22
C LEU A 62 -15.72 -3.02 -12.78
N ALA A 63 -15.99 -1.73 -12.59
CA ALA A 63 -16.19 -1.15 -11.26
C ALA A 63 -17.49 -1.64 -10.61
N ALA A 64 -18.57 -1.76 -11.37
CA ALA A 64 -19.83 -2.35 -10.89
C ALA A 64 -19.64 -3.82 -10.51
N LEU A 65 -18.85 -4.55 -11.30
CA LEU A 65 -18.51 -5.94 -11.04
C LEU A 65 -17.63 -6.09 -9.78
N ASN A 66 -16.64 -5.22 -9.59
CA ASN A 66 -15.82 -5.15 -8.37
C ASN A 66 -16.68 -4.88 -7.14
N GLN A 67 -17.59 -3.91 -7.23
CA GLN A 67 -18.48 -3.58 -6.13
C GLN A 67 -19.40 -4.74 -5.76
N ALA A 68 -19.86 -5.53 -6.75
CA ALA A 68 -20.63 -6.75 -6.50
C ALA A 68 -19.80 -7.86 -5.84
N LYS A 69 -18.52 -8.02 -6.22
CA LYS A 69 -17.58 -8.92 -5.55
C LYS A 69 -17.33 -8.49 -4.10
N ASP A 70 -17.04 -7.21 -3.87
CA ASP A 70 -16.73 -6.66 -2.53
C ASP A 70 -17.93 -6.75 -1.58
N ASN A 71 -19.15 -6.65 -2.13
CA ASN A 71 -20.39 -6.87 -1.37
C ASN A 71 -20.68 -8.37 -1.09
N GLY A 72 -19.77 -9.28 -1.48
CA GLY A 72 -19.91 -10.72 -1.28
C GLY A 72 -20.98 -11.37 -2.17
N GLN A 73 -21.47 -10.66 -3.19
CA GLN A 73 -22.50 -11.16 -4.10
C GLN A 73 -21.94 -11.93 -5.29
N LEU A 74 -20.61 -11.94 -5.45
CA LEU A 74 -19.91 -12.59 -6.57
C LEU A 74 -18.73 -13.43 -6.07
N SER A 75 -18.72 -14.72 -6.43
CA SER A 75 -17.60 -15.63 -6.16
C SER A 75 -16.39 -15.24 -7.00
N GLU A 76 -15.18 -15.48 -6.49
CA GLU A 76 -13.93 -15.13 -7.18
C GLU A 76 -13.80 -15.73 -8.58
N MET A 77 -14.29 -16.95 -8.76
CA MET A 77 -14.26 -17.62 -10.07
C MET A 77 -15.19 -16.96 -11.10
N ASP A 78 -16.38 -16.53 -10.67
CA ASP A 78 -17.36 -15.87 -11.54
C ASP A 78 -16.91 -14.45 -11.90
N TYR A 79 -16.25 -13.79 -10.95
CA TYR A 79 -15.61 -12.49 -11.16
C TYR A 79 -14.52 -12.55 -12.23
N GLU A 80 -13.62 -13.53 -12.16
CA GLU A 80 -12.52 -13.66 -13.11
C GLU A 80 -13.01 -14.00 -14.53
N GLN A 81 -14.04 -14.85 -14.65
CA GLN A 81 -14.66 -15.15 -15.94
C GLN A 81 -15.35 -13.94 -16.56
N GLN A 82 -16.10 -13.17 -15.78
CA GLN A 82 -16.80 -11.99 -16.28
C GLN A 82 -15.81 -10.87 -16.65
N ARG A 83 -14.74 -10.69 -15.86
CA ARG A 83 -13.64 -9.79 -16.20
C ARG A 83 -12.99 -10.17 -17.53
N ALA A 84 -12.72 -11.45 -17.76
CA ALA A 84 -12.16 -11.91 -19.03
C ALA A 84 -13.13 -11.66 -20.21
N GLN A 85 -14.43 -11.85 -20.03
CA GLN A 85 -15.43 -11.60 -21.07
C GLN A 85 -15.57 -10.10 -21.41
N VAL A 86 -15.54 -9.24 -20.40
CA VAL A 86 -15.59 -7.79 -20.58
C VAL A 86 -14.33 -7.28 -21.30
N LEU A 87 -13.16 -7.82 -20.96
CA LEU A 87 -11.88 -7.49 -21.62
C LEU A 87 -11.74 -8.08 -23.03
N ALA A 88 -12.40 -9.22 -23.31
CA ALA A 88 -12.35 -9.89 -24.61
C ALA A 88 -13.40 -9.38 -25.61
N ARG A 89 -14.34 -8.53 -25.18
CA ARG A 89 -15.37 -7.97 -26.06
C ARG A 89 -14.70 -6.95 -27.02
N PRO A 90 -14.71 -7.19 -28.34
CA PRO A 90 -14.11 -6.26 -29.29
C PRO A 90 -14.90 -4.94 -29.26
N HIS A 91 -14.24 -3.86 -28.86
CA HIS A 91 -14.78 -2.50 -28.98
C HIS A 91 -14.60 -2.03 -30.42
N GLY A 92 -15.55 -2.40 -31.27
CA GLY A 92 -15.72 -1.92 -32.65
C GLY A 92 -16.96 -1.06 -32.78
#